data_AF-A0A7S8E829-F1
#
_entry.id   AF-A0A7S8E829-F1
#
_cell.length_a   1.000
_cell.length_b   1.000
_cell.length_c   1.000
_cell.angle_alpha   90.00
_cell.angle_beta   90.00
_cell.angle_gamma   90.00
#
_symmetry.space_group_name_H-M   'P 1'
#
loop_
_entity.id
_entity.type
_entity.pdbx_description
1 polymer ?
#
loop_
_entity_poly.entity_id
_entity_poly.type
_entity_poly.pdbx_seq_one_letter_code
_entity_poly.pdbx_strand_id
1 'polypeptide(L)'
;MIESLHCHTVQKQRGNPLLILLILLTVICVHLGVMPTQAQDEASDEASNESSTETSTCTPEMLTQELESFQTDYPVEAEADADAALSNLFRLAMVYQKLAIDCGYTPTEEELGAMIDNTLALADAGTILAANAVGVDTEAIVAELETVTGDSFTGQLLYNGIEEALDGNALGCSGCHVSDTAPPTESTWTRVVEERLPLPQFDGYTDTHYLVESILHPNYYVVEGFAPNLMPTTYGQRMDIQQLADLVAYLMSQDQLPEEDE
;
A
#
# COMPACT_ATOMS: atom_id res chain seq x y z
N MET A 1 -37.87 -42.92 -1.45
CA MET A 1 -36.76 -42.86 -0.48
C MET A 1 -36.49 -41.39 -0.21
N ILE A 2 -37.07 -40.88 0.89
CA ILE A 2 -36.41 -40.29 2.09
C ILE A 2 -36.33 -38.76 1.91
N GLU A 3 -37.33 -38.00 2.38
CA GLU A 3 -37.60 -37.51 3.75
C GLU A 3 -36.68 -36.38 4.26
N SER A 4 -37.27 -35.17 4.25
CA SER A 4 -37.19 -34.01 5.16
C SER A 4 -35.94 -33.77 6.04
N LEU A 5 -35.26 -32.66 5.77
CA LEU A 5 -34.30 -31.99 6.66
C LEU A 5 -34.99 -31.42 7.91
N HIS A 6 -34.41 -31.68 9.09
CA HIS A 6 -34.74 -31.04 10.36
C HIS A 6 -33.56 -30.20 10.86
N CYS A 7 -33.91 -29.03 11.41
CA CYS A 7 -33.10 -28.04 12.08
C CYS A 7 -32.50 -28.57 13.40
N HIS A 8 -31.21 -28.28 13.67
CA HIS A 8 -30.60 -28.49 14.99
C HIS A 8 -30.16 -27.17 15.62
N THR A 9 -30.76 -26.91 16.78
CA THR A 9 -30.49 -25.85 17.75
C THR A 9 -29.11 -25.96 18.40
N VAL A 10 -28.38 -24.83 18.45
CA VAL A 10 -27.13 -24.66 19.23
C VAL A 10 -27.47 -24.53 20.72
N GLN A 11 -26.95 -25.44 21.54
CA GLN A 11 -27.09 -25.43 23.01
C GLN A 11 -25.97 -24.62 23.68
N LYS A 12 -26.38 -23.78 24.63
CA LYS A 12 -25.60 -22.86 25.47
C LYS A 12 -24.64 -23.61 26.41
N GLN A 13 -23.33 -23.44 26.24
CA GLN A 13 -22.34 -24.01 27.17
C GLN A 13 -22.34 -23.26 28.51
N ARG A 14 -22.50 -24.00 29.61
CA ARG A 14 -22.36 -23.50 30.99
C ARG A 14 -20.93 -23.75 31.45
N GLY A 15 -20.22 -22.69 31.86
CA GLY A 15 -18.84 -22.74 32.35
C GLY A 15 -18.67 -23.56 33.62
N ASN A 16 -17.55 -24.30 33.69
CA ASN A 16 -17.19 -25.18 34.80
C ASN A 16 -16.34 -24.40 35.83
N PRO A 17 -16.79 -24.25 37.10
CA PRO A 17 -16.11 -23.46 38.11
C PRO A 17 -14.75 -24.03 38.57
N LEU A 18 -14.39 -25.25 38.15
CA LEU A 18 -13.09 -25.86 38.46
C LEU A 18 -11.92 -25.26 37.67
N LEU A 19 -12.19 -24.63 36.51
CA LEU A 19 -11.17 -24.04 35.65
C LEU A 19 -10.70 -22.65 36.15
N ILE A 20 -11.55 -21.94 36.89
CA ILE A 20 -11.25 -20.61 37.46
C ILE A 20 -10.32 -20.71 38.68
N LEU A 21 -10.36 -21.84 39.41
CA LEU A 21 -9.51 -22.06 40.58
C LEU A 21 -8.05 -22.40 40.21
N LEU A 22 -7.81 -22.90 38.99
CA LEU A 22 -6.48 -23.27 38.50
C LEU A 22 -5.67 -22.07 37.98
N ILE A 23 -6.36 -21.01 37.53
CA ILE A 23 -5.74 -19.76 37.05
C ILE A 23 -5.35 -18.84 38.22
N LEU A 24 -5.99 -18.96 39.37
CA LEU A 24 -5.67 -18.18 40.57
C LEU A 24 -4.42 -18.68 41.31
N LEU A 25 -3.95 -19.92 41.07
CA LEU A 25 -2.76 -20.47 41.73
C LEU A 25 -1.43 -20.13 41.02
N THR A 26 -1.46 -19.78 39.73
CA THR A 26 -0.25 -19.41 38.97
C THR A 26 0.14 -17.93 39.13
N VAL A 27 -0.77 -17.08 39.58
CA VAL A 27 -0.51 -15.64 39.84
C VAL A 27 0.26 -15.40 41.16
N ILE A 28 0.28 -16.37 42.08
CA ILE A 28 0.94 -16.22 43.39
C ILE A 28 2.47 -16.47 43.34
N CYS A 29 2.98 -17.18 42.33
CA CYS A 29 4.43 -17.46 42.21
C CYS A 29 5.25 -16.26 41.67
N VAL A 30 4.61 -15.21 41.14
CA VAL A 30 5.31 -14.04 40.58
C VAL A 30 5.61 -12.97 41.67
N HIS A 31 5.05 -13.10 42.88
CA HIS A 31 5.21 -12.09 43.95
C HIS A 31 6.17 -12.47 45.08
N LEU A 32 6.82 -13.63 45.02
CA LEU A 32 7.87 -14.04 45.97
C LEU A 32 9.12 -14.40 45.16
N GLY A 33 9.97 -13.40 44.92
CA GLY A 33 11.20 -13.51 44.12
C GLY A 33 12.20 -14.52 44.67
N VAL A 34 11.97 -15.81 44.40
CA VAL A 34 12.86 -16.92 44.71
C VAL A 34 13.20 -17.61 43.39
N MET A 35 14.35 -17.25 42.82
CA MET A 35 14.96 -17.95 41.70
C MET A 35 15.66 -19.21 42.22
N PRO A 36 15.44 -20.41 41.65
CA PRO A 36 16.35 -21.52 41.85
C PRO A 36 17.53 -21.40 40.89
N THR A 37 18.73 -21.30 41.46
CA THR A 37 20.01 -21.49 40.76
C THR A 37 20.22 -22.98 40.49
N GLN A 38 20.38 -23.36 39.23
CA GLN A 38 21.18 -24.53 38.85
C GLN A 38 22.04 -24.19 37.63
N ALA A 39 23.34 -24.37 37.81
CA ALA A 39 24.33 -24.48 36.76
C ALA A 39 24.48 -25.96 36.39
N GLN A 40 24.58 -26.27 35.10
CA GLN A 40 25.74 -26.93 34.47
C GLN A 40 25.41 -27.33 33.02
N ASP A 41 26.45 -27.22 32.20
CA ASP A 41 26.57 -27.62 30.79
C ASP A 41 25.83 -28.90 30.42
N GLU A 42 25.16 -28.92 29.26
CA GLU A 42 25.34 -29.96 28.22
C GLU A 42 25.02 -29.34 26.86
N ALA A 43 25.92 -29.55 25.90
CA ALA A 43 25.70 -29.32 24.49
C ALA A 43 24.72 -30.35 23.94
N SER A 44 23.73 -29.90 23.16
CA SER A 44 22.97 -30.77 22.27
C SER A 44 22.51 -29.98 21.05
N ASP A 45 23.07 -30.37 19.91
CA ASP A 45 22.56 -30.13 18.57
C ASP A 45 21.09 -30.59 18.44
N GLU A 46 20.30 -29.79 17.71
CA GLU A 46 19.17 -30.11 16.82
C GLU A 46 18.23 -28.88 16.77
N ALA A 47 18.31 -28.06 15.72
CA ALA A 47 17.65 -28.22 14.42
C ALA A 47 16.19 -27.71 14.40
N SER A 48 15.86 -27.05 13.28
CA SER A 48 14.59 -26.41 12.88
C SER A 48 14.33 -25.03 13.51
N ASN A 49 14.30 -23.93 12.75
CA ASN A 49 13.53 -23.74 11.53
C ASN A 49 14.25 -22.77 10.58
N GLU A 50 15.17 -23.30 9.75
CA GLU A 50 15.49 -22.66 8.47
C GLU A 50 14.23 -22.72 7.61
N SER A 51 13.55 -21.59 7.49
CA SER A 51 12.88 -21.31 6.23
C SER A 51 14.00 -21.00 5.24
N SER A 52 14.48 -22.04 4.56
CA SER A 52 15.45 -22.02 3.47
C SER A 52 15.36 -20.69 2.69
N THR A 53 16.26 -19.72 2.86
CA THR A 53 17.56 -19.70 2.18
C THR A 53 17.49 -20.47 0.87
N GLU A 54 16.92 -19.84 -0.16
CA GLU A 54 17.55 -19.99 -1.48
C GLU A 54 18.97 -19.47 -1.30
N THR A 55 19.89 -20.41 -1.10
CA THR A 55 21.32 -20.16 -1.03
C THR A 55 21.72 -19.40 -2.28
N SER A 56 22.20 -18.16 -2.09
CA SER A 56 22.70 -17.25 -3.13
C SER A 56 23.23 -17.98 -4.36
N THR A 57 22.52 -17.86 -5.48
CA THR A 57 22.81 -18.45 -6.80
C THR A 57 24.03 -17.83 -7.50
N CYS A 58 24.87 -17.12 -6.75
CA CYS A 58 25.85 -16.18 -7.27
C CYS A 58 27.29 -16.68 -7.11
N THR A 59 27.48 -18.00 -7.03
CA THR A 59 28.83 -18.57 -7.09
C THR A 59 29.44 -18.33 -8.48
N PRO A 60 30.77 -18.25 -8.62
CA PRO A 60 31.39 -18.03 -9.93
C PRO A 60 30.98 -19.06 -10.99
N GLU A 61 30.77 -20.32 -10.59
CA GLU A 61 30.34 -21.40 -11.48
C GLU A 61 28.90 -21.19 -11.95
N MET A 62 27.99 -20.85 -11.04
CA MET A 62 26.58 -20.57 -11.37
C MET A 62 26.44 -19.30 -12.21
N LEU A 63 27.19 -18.25 -11.90
CA LEU A 63 27.24 -17.04 -12.73
C LEU A 63 27.69 -17.37 -14.15
N THR A 64 28.73 -18.18 -14.30
CA THR A 64 29.21 -18.59 -15.63
C THR A 64 28.14 -19.34 -16.39
N GLN A 65 27.47 -20.30 -15.74
CA GLN A 65 26.38 -21.06 -16.34
C GLN A 65 25.20 -20.16 -16.77
N GLU A 66 24.82 -19.21 -15.92
CA GLU A 66 23.72 -18.29 -16.18
C GLU A 66 24.04 -17.33 -17.35
N LEU A 67 25.26 -16.80 -17.38
CA LEU A 67 25.75 -15.94 -18.48
C LEU A 67 25.71 -16.68 -19.83
N GLU A 68 26.11 -17.95 -19.87
CA GLU A 68 26.04 -18.79 -21.08
C GLU A 68 24.59 -19.04 -21.52
N SER A 69 23.68 -19.24 -20.56
CA SER A 69 22.25 -19.41 -20.84
C SER A 69 21.67 -18.15 -21.50
N PHE A 70 21.92 -16.96 -20.92
CA PHE A 70 21.36 -15.72 -21.46
C PHE A 70 21.88 -15.39 -22.86
N GLN A 71 23.14 -15.68 -23.16
CA GLN A 71 23.68 -15.48 -24.52
C GLN A 71 23.03 -16.42 -25.53
N THR A 72 22.63 -17.61 -25.10
CA THR A 72 21.91 -18.57 -25.94
C THR A 72 20.48 -18.10 -26.21
N ASP A 73 19.80 -17.55 -25.20
CA ASP A 73 18.42 -17.07 -25.31
C ASP A 73 18.29 -15.73 -26.05
N TYR A 74 19.33 -14.88 -25.96
CA TYR A 74 19.38 -13.55 -26.58
C TYR A 74 20.60 -13.41 -27.51
N PRO A 75 20.63 -14.11 -28.66
CA PRO A 75 21.75 -14.03 -29.58
C PRO A 75 21.89 -12.62 -30.17
N VAL A 76 23.10 -12.07 -30.14
CA VAL A 76 23.42 -10.73 -30.67
C VAL A 76 24.21 -10.87 -31.98
N GLU A 77 23.53 -11.34 -33.04
CA GLU A 77 24.14 -11.59 -34.36
C GLU A 77 23.77 -10.49 -35.37
N ALA A 78 24.54 -9.40 -35.37
CA ALA A 78 24.23 -8.20 -36.19
C ALA A 78 24.30 -8.41 -37.71
N GLU A 79 25.00 -9.45 -38.19
CA GLU A 79 25.14 -9.73 -39.63
C GLU A 79 23.87 -10.30 -40.26
N ALA A 80 23.00 -10.94 -39.46
CA ALA A 80 21.78 -11.59 -39.94
C ALA A 80 20.55 -10.67 -39.84
N ASP A 81 20.41 -9.97 -38.71
CA ASP A 81 19.30 -9.05 -38.45
C ASP A 81 19.74 -8.00 -37.41
N ALA A 82 20.02 -6.79 -37.89
CA ALA A 82 20.52 -5.70 -37.05
C ALA A 82 19.48 -5.25 -36.01
N ASP A 83 18.19 -5.24 -36.34
CA ASP A 83 17.13 -4.80 -35.44
C ASP A 83 16.90 -5.84 -34.34
N ALA A 84 16.90 -7.13 -34.70
CA ALA A 84 16.84 -8.22 -33.73
C ALA A 84 18.07 -8.21 -32.81
N ALA A 85 19.28 -8.03 -33.36
CA ALA A 85 20.51 -7.95 -32.58
C ALA A 85 20.50 -6.77 -31.59
N LEU A 86 20.03 -5.58 -32.01
CA LEU A 86 19.85 -4.44 -31.11
C LEU A 86 18.82 -4.72 -30.00
N SER A 87 17.70 -5.36 -30.35
CA SER A 87 16.68 -5.73 -29.35
C SER A 87 17.18 -6.74 -28.33
N ASN A 88 17.96 -7.74 -28.77
CA ASN A 88 18.55 -8.75 -27.90
C ASN A 88 19.67 -8.18 -27.04
N LEU A 89 20.48 -7.27 -27.58
CA LEU A 89 21.50 -6.55 -26.82
C LEU A 89 20.88 -5.79 -25.63
N PHE A 90 19.77 -5.07 -25.86
CA PHE A 90 19.08 -4.35 -24.80
C PHE A 90 18.52 -5.30 -23.73
N ARG A 91 17.85 -6.39 -24.14
CA ARG A 91 17.30 -7.39 -23.22
C ARG A 91 18.40 -8.06 -22.39
N LEU A 92 19.49 -8.44 -23.03
CA LEU A 92 20.63 -9.08 -22.37
C LEU A 92 21.27 -8.15 -21.33
N ALA A 93 21.43 -6.87 -21.65
CA ALA A 93 21.93 -5.86 -20.71
C ALA A 93 21.03 -5.73 -19.46
N MET A 94 19.70 -5.67 -19.65
CA MET A 94 18.74 -5.60 -18.54
C MET A 94 18.83 -6.82 -17.61
N VAL A 95 18.94 -8.01 -18.19
CA VAL A 95 19.04 -9.26 -17.42
C VAL A 95 20.37 -9.32 -16.64
N TYR A 96 21.49 -8.93 -17.25
CA TYR A 96 22.77 -8.88 -16.55
C TYR A 96 22.79 -7.87 -15.40
N GLN A 97 22.21 -6.68 -15.59
CA GLN A 97 22.09 -5.69 -14.53
C GLN A 97 21.28 -6.24 -13.35
N LYS A 98 20.13 -6.87 -13.63
CA LYS A 98 19.30 -7.49 -12.58
C LYS A 98 20.03 -8.61 -11.85
N LEU A 99 20.69 -9.52 -12.58
CA LEU A 99 21.47 -10.61 -11.98
C LEU A 99 22.56 -10.06 -11.04
N ALA A 100 23.30 -9.03 -11.45
CA ALA A 100 24.33 -8.42 -10.61
C ALA A 100 23.75 -7.87 -9.29
N ILE A 101 22.62 -7.15 -9.36
CA ILE A 101 21.93 -6.58 -8.20
C ILE A 101 21.40 -7.69 -7.28
N ASP A 102 20.75 -8.71 -7.84
CA ASP A 102 20.25 -9.87 -7.08
C ASP A 102 21.41 -10.61 -6.39
N CYS A 103 22.61 -10.57 -6.98
CA CYS A 103 23.84 -11.11 -6.41
C CYS A 103 24.58 -10.18 -5.44
N GLY A 104 23.96 -9.06 -5.04
CA GLY A 104 24.49 -8.16 -4.02
C GLY A 104 25.48 -7.13 -4.54
N TYR A 105 25.62 -6.95 -5.86
CA TYR A 105 26.33 -5.79 -6.40
C TYR A 105 25.55 -4.51 -6.04
N THR A 106 26.25 -3.54 -5.48
CA THR A 106 25.73 -2.19 -5.26
C THR A 106 26.34 -1.26 -6.30
N PRO A 107 25.56 -0.76 -7.26
CA PRO A 107 26.03 0.21 -8.25
C PRO A 107 26.62 1.45 -7.60
N THR A 108 27.65 2.01 -8.24
CA THR A 108 28.21 3.31 -7.87
C THR A 108 27.25 4.45 -8.25
N GLU A 109 27.47 5.63 -7.68
CA GLU A 109 26.68 6.83 -8.02
C GLU A 109 26.77 7.19 -9.51
N GLU A 110 27.94 6.99 -10.14
CA GLU A 110 28.14 7.23 -11.58
C GLU A 110 27.33 6.23 -12.43
N GLU A 111 27.32 4.94 -12.05
CA GLU A 111 26.53 3.92 -12.75
C GLU A 111 25.02 4.16 -12.58
N LEU A 112 24.59 4.55 -11.38
CA LEU A 112 23.20 4.96 -11.12
C LEU A 112 22.81 6.16 -11.97
N GLY A 113 23.67 7.18 -12.06
CA GLY A 113 23.46 8.34 -12.93
C GLY A 113 23.30 7.93 -14.39
N ALA A 114 24.18 7.07 -14.90
CA ALA A 114 24.08 6.56 -16.27
C ALA A 114 22.81 5.74 -16.53
N MET A 115 22.35 4.94 -15.56
CA MET A 115 21.09 4.19 -15.66
C MET A 115 19.88 5.13 -15.71
N ILE A 116 19.88 6.18 -14.90
CA ILE A 116 18.84 7.21 -14.90
C ILE A 116 18.83 7.94 -16.25
N ASP A 117 20.00 8.37 -16.75
CA ASP A 117 20.11 9.06 -18.03
C ASP A 117 19.62 8.19 -19.20
N ASN A 118 19.96 6.90 -19.20
CA ASN A 118 19.48 5.97 -20.21
C ASN A 118 17.96 5.79 -20.14
N THR A 119 17.39 5.74 -18.93
CA THR A 119 15.93 5.64 -18.74
C THR A 119 15.23 6.90 -19.24
N LEU A 120 15.74 8.08 -18.86
CA LEU A 120 15.20 9.38 -19.26
C LEU A 120 15.36 9.66 -20.75
N ALA A 121 16.32 9.02 -21.43
CA ALA A 121 16.44 9.06 -22.88
C ALA A 121 15.33 8.26 -23.61
N LEU A 122 14.70 7.29 -22.93
CA LEU A 122 13.64 6.44 -23.49
C LEU A 122 12.23 6.93 -23.13
N ALA A 123 12.04 7.41 -21.90
CA ALA A 123 10.79 7.96 -21.41
C ALA A 123 11.07 9.23 -20.61
N ASP A 124 10.40 10.33 -20.95
CA ASP A 124 10.50 11.52 -20.13
C ASP A 124 9.88 11.28 -18.75
N ALA A 125 10.30 12.08 -17.76
CA ALA A 125 9.79 11.97 -16.40
C ALA A 125 8.25 12.05 -16.33
N GLY A 126 7.61 12.83 -17.21
CA GLY A 126 6.15 12.92 -17.27
C GLY A 126 5.48 11.61 -17.66
N THR A 127 6.07 10.84 -18.60
CA THR A 127 5.58 9.50 -18.96
C THR A 127 5.68 8.53 -17.77
N ILE A 128 6.77 8.59 -17.01
CA ILE A 128 6.97 7.74 -15.83
C ILE A 128 5.96 8.11 -14.73
N LEU A 129 5.76 9.40 -14.46
CA LEU A 129 4.79 9.88 -13.49
C LEU A 129 3.37 9.47 -13.88
N ALA A 130 2.99 9.66 -15.15
CA ALA A 130 1.67 9.29 -15.64
C ALA A 130 1.38 7.78 -15.54
N ALA A 131 2.40 6.93 -15.65
CA ALA A 131 2.25 5.48 -15.51
C ALA A 131 2.05 5.02 -14.06
N ASN A 132 2.45 5.82 -13.07
CA ASN A 132 2.32 5.52 -11.65
C ASN A 132 1.20 6.33 -10.97
N ALA A 133 0.63 7.31 -11.68
CA ALA A 133 -0.48 8.08 -11.16
C ALA A 133 -1.75 7.25 -11.06
N VAL A 134 -2.55 7.52 -10.03
CA VAL A 134 -3.77 6.76 -9.69
C VAL A 134 -4.84 6.82 -10.79
N GLY A 135 -4.84 7.89 -11.59
CA GLY A 135 -5.80 8.09 -12.67
C GLY A 135 -7.16 8.61 -12.20
N VAL A 136 -8.20 8.36 -12.98
CA VAL A 136 -9.54 8.93 -12.77
C VAL A 136 -10.68 7.91 -12.90
N ASP A 137 -10.37 6.63 -13.06
CA ASP A 137 -11.36 5.55 -13.11
C ASP A 137 -11.80 5.20 -11.68
N THR A 138 -12.82 5.90 -11.19
CA THR A 138 -13.25 5.82 -9.79
C THR A 138 -13.62 4.40 -9.38
N GLU A 139 -14.34 3.66 -10.23
CA GLU A 139 -14.73 2.29 -9.94
C GLU A 139 -13.53 1.35 -9.83
N ALA A 140 -12.56 1.44 -10.75
CA ALA A 140 -11.34 0.64 -10.68
C ALA A 140 -10.49 0.99 -9.45
N ILE A 141 -10.36 2.29 -9.16
CA ILE A 141 -9.57 2.80 -8.03
C ILE A 141 -10.18 2.37 -6.70
N VAL A 142 -11.50 2.49 -6.52
CA VAL A 142 -12.16 2.05 -5.28
C VAL A 142 -11.98 0.55 -5.06
N ALA A 143 -12.04 -0.26 -6.12
CA ALA A 143 -11.77 -1.69 -6.02
C ALA A 143 -10.30 -1.99 -5.67
N GLU A 144 -9.35 -1.23 -6.21
CA GLU A 144 -7.93 -1.37 -5.88
C GLU A 144 -7.63 -0.98 -4.43
N LEU A 145 -8.25 0.09 -3.93
CA LEU A 145 -8.11 0.57 -2.55
C LEU A 145 -8.54 -0.48 -1.50
N GLU A 146 -9.38 -1.46 -1.84
CA GLU A 146 -9.70 -2.57 -0.93
C GLU A 146 -8.47 -3.43 -0.57
N THR A 147 -7.41 -3.36 -1.39
CA THR A 147 -6.16 -4.11 -1.21
C THR A 147 -5.03 -3.27 -0.61
N VAL A 148 -5.25 -1.96 -0.43
CA VAL A 148 -4.25 -1.00 0.03
C VAL A 148 -4.65 -0.48 1.41
N THR A 149 -3.76 -0.59 2.39
CA THR A 149 -4.00 -0.03 3.72
C THR A 149 -3.48 1.40 3.77
N GLY A 150 -4.38 2.37 3.94
CA GLY A 150 -4.01 3.78 4.12
C GLY A 150 -3.52 4.10 5.53
N ASP A 151 -2.50 4.95 5.63
CA ASP A 151 -2.00 5.54 6.87
C ASP A 151 -2.51 6.99 7.02
N SER A 152 -3.41 7.21 7.98
CA SER A 152 -3.98 8.53 8.27
C SER A 152 -2.95 9.59 8.66
N PHE A 153 -1.80 9.18 9.23
CA PHE A 153 -0.74 10.13 9.58
C PHE A 153 -0.03 10.62 8.32
N THR A 154 0.35 9.71 7.42
CA THR A 154 0.90 10.08 6.10
C THR A 154 -0.12 10.90 5.30
N GLY A 155 -1.39 10.52 5.35
CA GLY A 155 -2.48 11.29 4.74
C GLY A 155 -2.56 12.71 5.27
N GLN A 156 -2.38 12.92 6.58
CA GLN A 156 -2.31 14.25 7.18
C GLN A 156 -1.11 15.06 6.67
N LEU A 157 0.05 14.43 6.46
CA LEU A 157 1.24 15.10 5.92
C LEU A 157 1.03 15.53 4.47
N LEU A 158 0.46 14.65 3.63
CA LEU A 158 0.06 14.96 2.25
C LEU A 158 -0.95 16.10 2.20
N TYR A 159 -1.99 16.01 3.04
CA TYR A 159 -3.07 16.99 3.14
C TYR A 159 -2.56 18.40 3.48
N ASN A 160 -1.59 18.48 4.39
CA ASN A 160 -1.00 19.73 4.84
C ASN A 160 0.16 20.21 3.96
N GLY A 161 0.52 19.47 2.91
CA GLY A 161 1.64 19.80 2.03
C GLY A 161 3.02 19.68 2.68
N ILE A 162 3.13 18.86 3.73
CA ILE A 162 4.40 18.52 4.38
C ILE A 162 5.09 17.37 3.62
N GLU A 163 4.30 16.39 3.17
CA GLU A 163 4.74 15.35 2.24
C GLU A 163 4.43 15.80 0.81
N GLU A 164 5.35 15.54 -0.11
CA GLU A 164 5.15 15.80 -1.54
C GLU A 164 4.31 14.70 -2.19
N ALA A 165 3.50 15.07 -3.18
CA ALA A 165 2.78 14.09 -3.98
C ALA A 165 3.73 13.40 -4.97
N LEU A 166 3.24 12.40 -5.73
CA LEU A 166 4.01 11.68 -6.75
C LEU A 166 4.76 12.62 -7.72
N ASP A 167 4.18 13.79 -8.01
CA ASP A 167 4.76 14.80 -8.90
C ASP A 167 5.81 15.72 -8.25
N GLY A 168 6.21 15.46 -7.00
CA GLY A 168 7.18 16.25 -6.24
C GLY A 168 6.66 17.62 -5.78
N ASN A 169 5.35 17.82 -5.74
CA ASN A 169 4.75 19.07 -5.31
C ASN A 169 3.67 18.85 -4.25
N ALA A 170 3.47 19.82 -3.35
CA ALA A 170 2.39 19.78 -2.36
C ALA A 170 0.99 19.74 -3.02
N LEU A 171 0.05 19.01 -2.42
CA LEU A 171 -1.35 18.93 -2.90
C LEU A 171 -2.17 20.18 -2.59
N GLY A 172 -1.84 20.87 -1.49
CA GLY A 172 -2.45 22.15 -1.11
C GLY A 172 -3.88 22.06 -0.56
N CYS A 173 -4.33 20.88 -0.13
CA CYS A 173 -5.71 20.65 0.34
C CYS A 173 -6.08 21.59 1.50
N SER A 174 -5.21 21.65 2.53
CA SER A 174 -5.43 22.49 3.71
C SER A 174 -5.58 23.98 3.37
N GLY A 175 -5.00 24.46 2.27
CA GLY A 175 -5.08 25.86 1.85
C GLY A 175 -6.49 26.37 1.61
N CYS A 176 -7.43 25.50 1.24
CA CYS A 176 -8.83 25.87 1.01
C CYS A 176 -9.76 25.30 2.09
N HIS A 177 -9.51 24.08 2.55
CA HIS A 177 -10.41 23.32 3.44
C HIS A 177 -10.24 23.64 4.94
N VAL A 178 -9.34 24.57 5.31
CA VAL A 178 -9.30 25.19 6.64
C VAL A 178 -9.79 26.65 6.63
N SER A 179 -10.39 27.06 5.50
CA SER A 179 -10.96 28.38 5.27
C SER A 179 -12.43 28.25 4.88
N ASP A 180 -13.16 29.36 4.76
CA ASP A 180 -14.56 29.37 4.33
C ASP A 180 -14.75 29.16 2.80
N THR A 181 -13.69 28.77 2.08
CA THR A 181 -13.69 28.65 0.61
C THR A 181 -14.08 27.24 0.11
N ALA A 182 -13.95 26.23 0.96
CA ALA A 182 -14.30 24.84 0.68
C ALA A 182 -14.94 24.20 1.92
N PRO A 183 -15.64 23.05 1.79
CA PRO A 183 -16.15 22.33 2.96
C PRO A 183 -15.02 22.11 3.97
N PRO A 184 -15.25 22.38 5.28
CA PRO A 184 -14.19 22.32 6.26
C PRO A 184 -13.60 20.91 6.39
N THR A 185 -12.37 20.82 6.89
CA THR A 185 -11.68 19.54 7.09
C THR A 185 -12.28 18.80 8.27
N GLU A 186 -12.49 19.51 9.38
CA GLU A 186 -13.08 18.93 10.58
C GLU A 186 -14.42 18.29 10.26
N SER A 187 -14.68 17.13 10.86
CA SER A 187 -15.96 16.41 10.75
C SER A 187 -16.32 16.00 9.32
N THR A 188 -15.33 15.92 8.41
CA THR A 188 -15.54 15.47 7.03
C THR A 188 -16.18 14.09 7.02
N TRP A 189 -15.66 13.15 7.81
CA TRP A 189 -16.22 11.80 7.91
C TRP A 189 -17.69 11.82 8.36
N THR A 190 -17.98 12.52 9.46
CA THR A 190 -19.32 12.66 10.02
C THR A 190 -20.29 13.21 8.96
N ARG A 191 -19.94 14.29 8.25
CA ARG A 191 -20.80 14.84 7.19
C ARG A 191 -20.97 13.89 6.01
N VAL A 192 -19.94 13.15 5.62
CA VAL A 192 -20.07 12.13 4.56
C VAL A 192 -21.13 11.10 4.96
N VAL A 193 -21.00 10.52 6.14
CA VAL A 193 -21.88 9.44 6.61
C VAL A 193 -23.29 9.94 6.93
N GLU A 194 -23.43 11.09 7.61
CA GLU A 194 -24.70 11.54 8.16
C GLU A 194 -25.47 12.49 7.25
N GLU A 195 -24.79 13.21 6.35
CA GLU A 195 -25.44 14.20 5.49
C GLU A 195 -25.36 13.88 3.99
N ARG A 196 -24.29 13.21 3.52
CA ARG A 196 -24.07 12.97 2.08
C ARG A 196 -24.63 11.62 1.65
N LEU A 197 -24.12 10.52 2.21
CA LEU A 197 -24.58 9.17 1.85
C LEU A 197 -26.09 8.92 2.00
N PRO A 198 -26.84 9.60 2.90
CA PRO A 198 -28.30 9.48 2.95
C PRO A 198 -29.05 10.13 1.78
N LEU A 199 -28.38 10.93 0.94
CA LEU A 199 -29.03 11.57 -0.20
C LEU A 199 -29.32 10.55 -1.31
N PRO A 200 -30.50 10.61 -1.98
CA PRO A 200 -30.90 9.60 -2.96
C PRO A 200 -29.93 9.37 -4.13
N GLN A 201 -29.16 10.38 -4.53
CA GLN A 201 -28.19 10.24 -5.62
C GLN A 201 -26.95 9.40 -5.25
N PHE A 202 -26.70 9.18 -3.96
CA PHE A 202 -25.60 8.39 -3.45
C PHE A 202 -26.05 7.03 -2.92
N ASP A 203 -27.23 6.56 -3.36
CA ASP A 203 -27.72 5.22 -3.00
C ASP A 203 -26.72 4.15 -3.45
N GLY A 204 -26.25 3.35 -2.49
CA GLY A 204 -25.23 2.33 -2.71
C GLY A 204 -23.78 2.81 -2.72
N TYR A 205 -23.51 4.11 -2.53
CA TYR A 205 -22.14 4.60 -2.36
C TYR A 205 -21.59 4.15 -1.00
N THR A 206 -20.31 3.79 -0.99
CA THR A 206 -19.52 3.76 0.25
C THR A 206 -18.96 5.14 0.53
N ASP A 207 -18.57 5.36 1.77
CA ASP A 207 -17.81 6.52 2.21
C ASP A 207 -16.50 6.72 1.44
N THR A 208 -15.74 5.64 1.22
CA THR A 208 -14.53 5.64 0.39
C THR A 208 -14.85 6.07 -1.04
N HIS A 209 -15.92 5.54 -1.64
CA HIS A 209 -16.35 5.93 -2.98
C HIS A 209 -16.65 7.42 -3.04
N TYR A 210 -17.47 7.94 -2.12
CA TYR A 210 -17.79 9.37 -2.08
C TYR A 210 -16.54 10.24 -1.97
N LEU A 211 -15.59 9.89 -1.09
CA LEU A 211 -14.35 10.65 -0.90
C LEU A 211 -13.45 10.60 -2.15
N VAL A 212 -13.27 9.42 -2.74
CA VAL A 212 -12.46 9.25 -3.96
C VAL A 212 -13.06 10.02 -5.13
N GLU A 213 -14.38 9.92 -5.36
CA GLU A 213 -15.05 10.69 -6.42
C GLU A 213 -14.95 12.20 -6.16
N SER A 214 -15.08 12.63 -4.91
CA SER A 214 -14.92 14.04 -4.55
C SER A 214 -13.52 14.58 -4.82
N ILE A 215 -12.48 13.74 -4.69
CA ILE A 215 -11.08 14.14 -4.94
C ILE A 215 -10.75 14.13 -6.42
N LEU A 216 -11.15 13.07 -7.14
CA LEU A 216 -10.78 12.86 -8.53
C LEU A 216 -11.71 13.61 -9.51
N HIS A 217 -12.97 13.80 -9.12
CA HIS A 217 -14.02 14.45 -9.91
C HIS A 217 -14.78 15.52 -9.09
N PRO A 218 -14.10 16.55 -8.59
CA PRO A 218 -14.67 17.49 -7.61
C PRO A 218 -15.88 18.30 -8.10
N ASN A 219 -16.19 18.28 -9.40
CA ASN A 219 -17.34 18.97 -9.98
C ASN A 219 -18.53 18.03 -10.24
N TYR A 220 -18.43 16.73 -9.97
CA TYR A 220 -19.56 15.79 -10.11
C TYR A 220 -20.63 16.07 -9.05
N TYR A 221 -20.18 16.38 -7.83
CA TYR A 221 -21.03 16.88 -6.78
C TYR A 221 -20.36 18.06 -6.08
N VAL A 222 -21.05 19.19 -6.05
CA VAL A 222 -20.61 20.40 -5.34
C VAL A 222 -21.54 20.60 -4.16
N VAL A 223 -20.97 20.62 -2.95
CA VAL A 223 -21.71 20.85 -1.71
C VAL A 223 -22.42 22.20 -1.75
N GLU A 224 -23.67 22.25 -1.30
CA GLU A 224 -24.45 23.48 -1.25
C GLU A 224 -23.70 24.59 -0.48
N GLY A 225 -23.70 25.80 -1.03
CA GLY A 225 -23.00 26.95 -0.46
C GLY A 225 -21.57 27.17 -0.99
N PHE A 226 -20.99 26.20 -1.71
CA PHE A 226 -19.65 26.33 -2.30
C PHE A 226 -19.69 26.55 -3.82
N ALA A 227 -18.66 27.21 -4.35
CA ALA A 227 -18.56 27.48 -5.78
C ALA A 227 -17.89 26.30 -6.53
N PRO A 228 -18.38 25.96 -7.74
CA PRO A 228 -17.76 24.93 -8.57
C PRO A 228 -16.40 25.40 -9.11
N ASN A 229 -15.58 24.45 -9.57
CA ASN A 229 -14.28 24.68 -10.21
C ASN A 229 -13.21 25.34 -9.32
N LEU A 230 -13.37 25.29 -7.99
CA LEU A 230 -12.35 25.72 -7.04
C LEU A 230 -11.34 24.61 -6.73
N MET A 231 -11.82 23.39 -6.49
CA MET A 231 -10.96 22.24 -6.23
C MET A 231 -10.33 21.74 -7.54
N PRO A 232 -8.99 21.59 -7.61
CA PRO A 232 -8.30 21.13 -8.82
C PRO A 232 -8.78 19.77 -9.32
N THR A 233 -8.95 19.61 -10.63
CA THR A 233 -9.32 18.32 -11.26
C THR A 233 -8.11 17.47 -11.65
N THR A 234 -6.92 17.83 -11.17
CA THR A 234 -5.65 17.21 -11.57
C THR A 234 -5.16 16.15 -10.59
N TYR A 235 -5.84 15.94 -9.47
CA TYR A 235 -5.36 15.08 -8.39
C TYR A 235 -5.13 13.63 -8.82
N GLY A 236 -5.91 13.12 -9.78
CA GLY A 236 -5.69 11.80 -10.37
C GLY A 236 -4.36 11.63 -11.10
N GLN A 237 -3.70 12.71 -11.54
CA GLN A 237 -2.38 12.65 -12.16
C GLN A 237 -1.23 12.95 -11.20
N ARG A 238 -1.54 13.36 -9.96
CA ARG A 238 -0.56 13.90 -9.01
C ARG A 238 -0.25 12.95 -7.87
N MET A 239 -1.06 11.93 -7.65
CA MET A 239 -0.89 10.95 -6.59
C MET A 239 -0.81 9.55 -7.16
N ASP A 240 -0.07 8.67 -6.50
CA ASP A 240 -0.23 7.22 -6.69
C ASP A 240 -1.39 6.67 -5.83
N ILE A 241 -1.65 5.36 -5.95
CA ILE A 241 -2.74 4.70 -5.22
C ILE A 241 -2.55 4.73 -3.70
N GLN A 242 -1.31 4.63 -3.20
CA GLN A 242 -1.03 4.63 -1.76
C GLN A 242 -1.27 6.03 -1.17
N GLN A 243 -0.82 7.08 -1.85
CA GLN A 243 -1.05 8.46 -1.45
C GLN A 243 -2.55 8.80 -1.40
N LEU A 244 -3.34 8.29 -2.35
CA LEU A 244 -4.80 8.41 -2.29
C LEU A 244 -5.39 7.63 -1.10
N ALA A 245 -4.93 6.41 -0.85
CA ALA A 245 -5.37 5.60 0.29
C ALA A 245 -5.10 6.31 1.63
N ASP A 246 -3.90 6.86 1.80
CA ASP A 246 -3.47 7.60 2.97
C ASP A 246 -4.33 8.85 3.17
N LEU A 247 -4.53 9.63 2.09
CA LEU A 247 -5.36 10.83 2.11
C LEU A 247 -6.81 10.52 2.49
N VAL A 248 -7.40 9.47 1.91
CA VAL A 248 -8.75 9.00 2.26
C VAL A 248 -8.79 8.57 3.73
N ALA A 249 -7.83 7.79 4.21
CA ALA A 249 -7.74 7.37 5.61
C ALA A 249 -7.69 8.56 6.58
N TYR A 250 -6.95 9.62 6.24
CA TYR A 250 -6.94 10.86 7.02
C TYR A 250 -8.29 11.57 7.03
N LEU A 251 -8.97 11.66 5.88
CA LEU A 251 -10.31 12.29 5.81
C LEU A 251 -11.36 11.47 6.58
N MET A 252 -11.27 10.15 6.55
CA MET A 252 -12.11 9.23 7.33
C MET A 252 -11.82 9.33 8.84
N SER A 253 -10.63 9.78 9.24
CA SER A 253 -10.33 10.04 10.64
C SER A 253 -10.89 11.38 11.15
N GLN A 254 -11.43 12.23 10.27
CA GLN A 254 -12.02 13.52 10.66
C GLN A 254 -13.45 13.34 11.15
N ASP A 255 -13.59 12.71 12.30
CA ASP A 255 -14.87 12.46 12.98
C ASP A 255 -15.15 13.51 14.07
N GLN A 256 -16.41 13.85 14.25
CA GLN A 256 -16.90 14.67 15.37
C GLN A 256 -18.14 13.99 15.95
N LEU A 257 -18.18 13.89 17.28
CA LEU A 257 -19.38 13.44 17.97
C LEU A 257 -20.50 14.47 17.77
N PRO A 258 -21.73 14.04 17.45
CA PRO A 258 -22.86 14.95 17.37
C PRO A 258 -22.98 15.71 18.70
N GLU A 259 -23.07 17.04 18.63
CA GLU A 259 -23.30 17.84 19.83
C GLU A 259 -24.66 17.40 20.41
N GLU A 260 -24.64 16.80 21.60
CA GLU A 260 -25.87 16.54 22.34
C GLU A 260 -26.43 17.90 22.73
N ASP A 261 -27.54 18.31 22.11
CA ASP A 261 -28.25 19.54 22.42
C ASP A 261 -28.51 19.64 23.94
N GLU A 262 -27.73 20.45 24.66
CA GLU A 262 -27.94 20.80 26.09
C GLU A 262 -29.09 21.81 26.30
#